data_AF-A0A3B8X2X1-F1
#
_entry.id   AF-A0A3B8X2X1-F1
#
_cell.length_a   1.000
_cell.length_b   1.000
_cell.length_c   1.000
_cell.angle_alpha   90.00
_cell.angle_beta   90.00
_cell.angle_gamma   90.00
#
_symmetry.space_group_name_H-M   'P 1'
#
loop_
_entity.id
_entity.type
_entity.pdbx_description
1 polymer ?
#
loop_
_entity_poly.entity_id
_entity_poly.type
_entity_poly.pdbx_seq_one_letter_code
_entity_poly.pdbx_strand_id
1 'polypeptide(L)'
;MNCREFTRITADSRKVIPGTLFVAVKGYASDGHDYIADAIAKGATGIVCETLPEGLEGKAQFEVVENSRRALAILADEYYGHPSRKLKLVGITGTNGKTTTVTLLYNLFRSMGHKCGLLSTIANYVGDERYETENTTVDPITLNELLSRMVEEGCEYCFM
;
A
#
# COMPACT_ATOMS: atom_id res chain seq x y z
N MET A 1 -10.13 -20.62 -14.42
CA MET A 1 -9.50 -19.75 -13.41
C MET A 1 -10.47 -19.59 -12.26
N ASN A 2 -10.23 -20.25 -11.12
CA ASN A 2 -11.06 -20.06 -9.93
C ASN A 2 -10.56 -18.80 -9.21
N CYS A 3 -11.13 -17.65 -9.57
CA CYS A 3 -10.86 -16.39 -8.90
C CYS A 3 -11.45 -16.46 -7.49
N ARG A 4 -10.60 -16.66 -6.47
CA ARG A 4 -11.02 -16.55 -5.08
C ARG A 4 -11.00 -15.07 -4.71
N GLU A 5 -12.07 -14.60 -4.09
CA GLU A 5 -12.07 -13.27 -3.48
C GLU A 5 -11.12 -13.25 -2.28
N PHE A 6 -10.29 -12.21 -2.20
CA PHE A 6 -9.43 -11.93 -1.06
C PHE A 6 -9.97 -10.71 -0.32
N THR A 7 -10.08 -10.79 1.00
CA THR A 7 -10.61 -9.71 1.84
C THR A 7 -9.53 -8.77 2.37
N ARG A 8 -8.27 -9.07 2.06
CA ARG A 8 -7.09 -8.31 2.48
C ARG A 8 -5.91 -8.60 1.55
N ILE A 9 -5.05 -7.61 1.39
CA ILE A 9 -3.72 -7.77 0.80
C ILE A 9 -2.65 -7.36 1.82
N THR A 10 -1.56 -8.12 1.93
CA THR A 10 -0.42 -7.74 2.77
C THR A 10 0.91 -8.30 2.27
N ALA A 11 2.01 -7.63 2.59
CA ALA A 11 3.37 -8.13 2.42
C ALA A 11 4.06 -8.46 3.76
N ASP A 12 3.33 -8.35 4.88
CA ASP A 12 3.81 -8.68 6.22
C ASP A 12 3.09 -9.93 6.73
N SER A 13 3.82 -11.05 6.84
CA SER A 13 3.27 -12.33 7.29
C SER A 13 2.66 -12.26 8.70
N ARG A 14 3.06 -11.29 9.53
CA ARG A 14 2.49 -11.07 10.86
C ARG A 14 1.08 -10.49 10.81
N LYS A 15 0.70 -9.85 9.70
CA LYS A 15 -0.63 -9.22 9.50
C LYS A 15 -1.62 -10.13 8.74
N VAL A 16 -1.19 -11.32 8.36
CA VAL A 16 -2.02 -12.30 7.63
C VAL A 16 -3.12 -12.83 8.53
N ILE A 17 -4.33 -12.85 7.97
CA ILE A 17 -5.53 -13.47 8.53
C ILE A 17 -6.21 -14.33 7.44
N PRO A 18 -7.17 -15.21 7.79
CA PRO A 18 -7.91 -15.98 6.80
C PRO A 18 -8.49 -15.12 5.68
N GLY A 19 -8.23 -15.51 4.42
CA GLY A 19 -8.70 -14.78 3.23
C GLY A 19 -7.75 -13.70 2.71
N THR A 20 -6.52 -13.63 3.24
CA THR A 20 -5.51 -12.66 2.80
C THR A 20 -4.77 -13.13 1.55
N LEU A 21 -4.54 -12.21 0.60
CA LEU A 21 -3.51 -12.31 -0.44
C LEU A 21 -2.16 -11.86 0.14
N PHE A 22 -1.23 -12.80 0.30
CA PHE A 22 0.12 -12.49 0.77
C PHE A 22 1.07 -12.30 -0.42
N VAL A 23 1.79 -11.17 -0.46
CA VAL A 23 2.80 -10.90 -1.48
C VAL A 23 4.18 -11.01 -0.85
N ALA A 24 4.92 -12.07 -1.21
CA ALA A 24 6.27 -12.32 -0.74
C ALA A 24 7.25 -11.39 -1.44
N VAL A 25 7.54 -10.24 -0.83
CA VAL A 25 8.48 -9.24 -1.37
C VAL A 25 9.88 -9.45 -0.83
N LYS A 26 10.88 -9.43 -1.71
CA LYS A 26 12.29 -9.34 -1.30
C LYS A 26 12.56 -7.98 -0.66
N GLY A 27 12.73 -7.98 0.66
CA GLY A 27 13.07 -6.82 1.46
C GLY A 27 14.58 -6.55 1.45
N TYR A 28 14.97 -5.46 2.12
CA TYR A 28 16.39 -5.14 2.32
C TYR A 28 17.01 -5.93 3.48
N ALA A 29 16.23 -6.16 4.55
CA ALA A 29 16.69 -6.85 5.76
C ALA A 29 16.26 -8.33 5.83
N SER A 30 15.18 -8.70 5.14
CA SER A 30 14.65 -10.07 5.10
C SER A 30 13.97 -10.35 3.76
N ASP A 31 13.92 -11.62 3.38
CA ASP A 31 13.20 -12.07 2.20
C ASP A 31 11.78 -12.53 2.60
N GLY A 32 10.76 -11.89 2.02
CA GLY A 32 9.36 -12.25 2.24
C GLY A 32 9.02 -13.70 1.85
N HIS A 33 9.83 -14.32 0.99
CA HIS A 33 9.64 -15.70 0.55
C HIS A 33 9.83 -16.72 1.68
N ASP A 34 10.70 -16.40 2.65
CA ASP A 34 10.96 -17.26 3.80
C ASP A 34 9.73 -17.41 4.71
N TYR A 35 8.77 -16.49 4.60
CA TYR A 35 7.56 -16.45 5.43
C TYR A 35 6.31 -16.99 4.74
N ILE A 36 6.42 -17.56 3.54
CA ILE A 36 5.26 -18.10 2.80
C ILE A 36 4.56 -19.21 3.60
N ALA A 37 5.32 -20.13 4.20
CA ALA A 37 4.74 -21.22 4.99
C ALA A 37 3.94 -20.71 6.19
N ASP A 38 4.44 -19.67 6.87
CA ASP A 38 3.77 -19.01 7.99
C ASP A 38 2.50 -18.26 7.53
N ALA A 39 2.54 -17.57 6.39
CA ALA A 39 1.37 -16.92 5.81
C ALA A 39 0.26 -17.95 5.48
N ILE A 40 0.61 -19.09 4.89
CA ILE A 40 -0.34 -20.17 4.62
C ILE A 40 -0.93 -20.71 5.93
N ALA A 41 -0.10 -20.95 6.95
CA ALA A 41 -0.57 -21.43 8.25
C ALA A 41 -1.56 -20.46 8.92
N LYS A 42 -1.43 -19.16 8.67
CA LYS A 42 -2.35 -18.10 9.15
C LYS A 42 -3.61 -17.93 8.28
N GLY A 43 -3.74 -18.68 7.19
CA GLY A 43 -4.93 -18.69 6.34
C GLY A 43 -4.84 -17.79 5.10
N ALA A 44 -3.63 -17.44 4.63
CA ALA A 44 -3.48 -16.85 3.31
C ALA A 44 -4.05 -17.80 2.24
N THR A 45 -5.00 -17.32 1.45
CA THR A 45 -5.67 -18.11 0.40
C THR A 45 -4.99 -17.97 -0.95
N GLY A 46 -4.21 -16.89 -1.13
CA GLY A 46 -3.39 -16.62 -2.31
C GLY A 46 -2.00 -16.12 -1.91
N ILE A 47 -0.99 -16.55 -2.65
CA ILE A 47 0.42 -16.19 -2.48
C ILE A 47 0.94 -15.65 -3.82
N VAL A 48 1.55 -14.47 -3.81
CA VAL A 48 2.31 -13.93 -4.93
C VAL A 48 3.79 -14.01 -4.59
N CYS A 49 4.59 -14.66 -5.42
CA CYS A 49 6.02 -14.88 -5.17
C CYS A 49 6.84 -14.86 -6.47
N GLU A 50 8.16 -14.71 -6.37
CA GLU A 50 9.08 -14.76 -7.52
C GLU A 50 9.53 -16.17 -7.85
N THR A 51 9.55 -17.05 -6.85
CA THR A 51 9.90 -18.46 -7.00
C THR A 51 8.84 -19.30 -6.30
N LEU A 52 8.36 -20.35 -6.96
CA LEU A 52 7.42 -21.29 -6.36
C LEU A 52 8.11 -22.08 -5.23
N PRO A 53 7.59 -22.09 -4.00
CA PRO A 53 8.18 -22.85 -2.91
C PRO A 53 7.89 -24.36 -3.05
N GLU A 54 8.91 -25.18 -2.84
CA GLU A 54 8.79 -26.64 -2.84
C GLU A 54 8.00 -27.16 -1.63
N GLY A 55 7.15 -28.17 -1.83
CA GLY A 55 6.45 -28.87 -0.73
C GLY A 55 5.24 -28.13 -0.14
N LEU A 56 4.85 -27.00 -0.76
CA LEU A 56 3.66 -26.23 -0.41
C LEU A 56 2.56 -26.31 -1.49
N GLU A 57 2.72 -27.20 -2.46
CA GLU A 57 1.78 -27.38 -3.56
C GLU A 57 0.38 -27.74 -3.04
N GLY A 58 -0.65 -27.07 -3.56
CA GLY A 58 -2.04 -27.30 -3.19
C GLY A 58 -2.49 -26.73 -1.83
N LYS A 59 -1.58 -26.15 -1.04
CA LYS A 59 -1.93 -25.53 0.26
C LYS A 59 -2.51 -24.11 0.11
N ALA A 60 -2.15 -23.41 -0.96
CA ALA A 60 -2.69 -22.11 -1.35
C ALA A 60 -2.70 -21.98 -2.88
N GLN A 61 -3.34 -20.94 -3.40
CA GLN A 61 -3.15 -20.54 -4.80
C GLN A 61 -1.85 -19.74 -4.90
N PHE A 62 -0.99 -20.08 -5.86
CA PHE A 62 0.28 -19.40 -6.08
C PHE A 62 0.26 -18.70 -7.42
N GLU A 63 0.73 -17.46 -7.44
CA GLU A 63 0.99 -16.69 -8.64
C GLU A 63 2.47 -16.30 -8.66
N VAL A 64 3.18 -16.80 -9.67
CA VAL A 64 4.62 -16.54 -9.83
C VAL A 64 4.81 -15.33 -10.74
N VAL A 65 5.53 -14.33 -10.25
CA VAL A 65 5.78 -13.07 -10.96
C VAL A 65 7.27 -12.79 -11.06
N GLU A 66 7.70 -12.07 -12.10
CA GLU A 66 9.12 -11.71 -12.23
C GLU A 66 9.61 -10.76 -11.13
N ASN A 67 8.71 -9.91 -10.59
CA ASN A 67 9.05 -8.92 -9.59
C ASN A 67 7.89 -8.72 -8.61
N SER A 68 8.05 -9.30 -7.42
CA SER A 68 7.07 -9.25 -6.33
C SER A 68 6.76 -7.83 -5.87
N ARG A 69 7.77 -6.95 -5.81
CA ARG A 69 7.64 -5.56 -5.37
C ARG A 69 6.78 -4.74 -6.33
N ARG A 70 6.97 -4.93 -7.64
CA ARG A 70 6.15 -4.30 -8.67
C ARG A 70 4.73 -4.85 -8.65
N ALA A 71 4.58 -6.17 -8.50
CA ALA A 71 3.27 -6.81 -8.38
C ALA A 71 2.50 -6.24 -7.18
N LEU A 72 3.14 -6.08 -6.02
CA LEU A 72 2.52 -5.48 -4.84
C LEU A 72 1.95 -4.09 -5.12
N ALA A 73 2.70 -3.23 -5.81
CA ALA A 73 2.25 -1.88 -6.11
C ALA A 73 1.02 -1.86 -7.03
N ILE A 74 1.00 -2.72 -8.05
CA ILE A 74 -0.13 -2.84 -8.99
C ILE A 74 -1.35 -3.43 -8.28
N LEU A 75 -1.16 -4.51 -7.51
CA LEU A 75 -2.24 -5.17 -6.79
C LEU A 75 -2.84 -4.27 -5.71
N ALA A 76 -2.04 -3.45 -5.03
CA ALA A 76 -2.54 -2.48 -4.07
C ALA A 76 -3.39 -1.38 -4.74
N ASP A 77 -2.96 -0.85 -5.89
CA ASP A 77 -3.74 0.14 -6.65
C ASP A 77 -5.08 -0.46 -7.12
N GLU A 78 -5.09 -1.69 -7.62
CA GLU A 78 -6.33 -2.40 -8.00
C GLU A 78 -7.24 -2.68 -6.79
N TYR A 79 -6.68 -3.22 -5.71
CA TYR A 79 -7.41 -3.61 -4.50
C TYR A 79 -8.17 -2.43 -3.86
N TYR A 80 -7.57 -1.23 -3.88
CA TYR A 80 -8.19 0.00 -3.38
C TYR A 80 -8.95 0.79 -4.47
N GLY A 81 -9.17 0.20 -5.65
CA GLY A 81 -10.00 0.77 -6.71
C GLY A 81 -9.42 2.02 -7.37
N HIS A 82 -8.12 2.00 -7.67
CA HIS A 82 -7.36 3.05 -8.34
C HIS A 82 -7.51 4.44 -7.71
N PRO A 83 -7.25 4.61 -6.40
CA PRO A 83 -7.56 5.85 -5.69
C PRO A 83 -6.77 7.04 -6.23
N SER A 84 -5.54 6.81 -6.69
CA SER A 84 -4.69 7.83 -7.31
C SER A 84 -5.32 8.50 -8.55
N ARG A 85 -6.19 7.80 -9.29
CA ARG A 85 -6.87 8.34 -10.48
C ARG A 85 -8.05 9.27 -10.13
N LYS A 86 -8.48 9.26 -8.88
CA LYS A 86 -9.62 10.02 -8.37
C LYS A 86 -9.19 11.28 -7.61
N LEU A 87 -7.89 11.48 -7.42
CA LEU A 87 -7.28 12.61 -6.73
C LEU A 87 -6.33 13.38 -7.67
N LYS A 88 -6.19 14.69 -7.46
CA LYS A 88 -5.08 15.46 -8.01
C LYS A 88 -3.85 15.24 -7.15
N LEU A 89 -3.07 14.22 -7.50
CA LEU A 89 -1.87 13.81 -6.77
C LEU A 89 -0.65 14.67 -7.19
N VAL A 90 -0.01 15.33 -6.22
CA VAL A 90 1.16 16.19 -6.42
C VAL A 90 2.32 15.62 -5.64
N GLY A 91 3.31 15.07 -6.35
CA GLY A 91 4.54 14.51 -5.78
C GLY A 91 5.70 15.50 -5.78
N ILE A 92 6.30 15.74 -4.62
CA ILE A 92 7.45 16.63 -4.41
C ILE A 92 8.67 15.77 -4.08
N THR A 93 9.62 15.73 -5.02
CA THR A 93 10.92 15.07 -4.84
C THR A 93 12.04 16.10 -4.72
N GLY A 94 13.20 15.67 -4.19
CA GLY A 94 14.39 16.51 -4.04
C GLY A 94 15.11 16.27 -2.71
N THR A 95 16.34 16.79 -2.58
CA THR A 95 17.17 16.56 -1.39
C THR A 95 16.60 17.28 -0.16
N ASN A 96 16.19 18.54 -0.32
CA ASN A 96 15.73 19.40 0.77
C ASN A 96 14.38 20.06 0.44
N GLY A 97 13.66 20.49 1.48
CA GLY A 97 12.45 21.30 1.33
C GLY A 97 11.16 20.53 1.00
N LYS A 98 11.21 19.22 0.73
CA LYS A 98 10.03 18.39 0.41
C LYS A 98 8.90 18.58 1.44
N THR A 99 9.18 18.27 2.71
CA THR A 99 8.21 18.35 3.81
C THR A 99 7.62 19.75 3.96
N THR A 100 8.46 20.79 3.86
CA THR A 100 8.01 22.18 3.92
C THR A 100 7.07 22.51 2.76
N THR A 101 7.47 22.16 1.54
CA THR A 101 6.69 22.43 0.32
C THR A 101 5.34 21.72 0.33
N VAL A 102 5.28 20.41 0.64
CA VAL A 102 4.01 19.67 0.68
C VAL A 102 3.08 20.21 1.76
N THR A 103 3.63 20.62 2.92
CA THR A 103 2.85 21.19 4.02
C THR A 103 2.30 22.57 3.67
N LEU A 104 3.11 23.43 3.02
CA LEU A 104 2.66 24.74 2.55
C LEU A 104 1.57 24.61 1.49
N LEU A 105 1.72 23.70 0.53
CA LEU A 105 0.71 23.43 -0.49
C LEU A 105 -0.60 22.93 0.12
N TYR A 106 -0.52 21.96 1.03
CA TYR A 106 -1.68 21.46 1.77
C TYR A 106 -2.43 22.59 2.50
N ASN A 107 -1.72 23.40 3.29
CA ASN A 107 -2.36 24.51 4.04
C ASN A 107 -2.93 25.60 3.12
N LEU A 108 -2.24 25.91 2.02
CA LEU A 108 -2.69 26.88 1.04
C LEU A 108 -3.99 26.42 0.36
N PHE A 109 -4.05 25.19 -0.13
CA PHE A 109 -5.25 24.71 -0.84
C PHE A 109 -6.43 24.56 0.12
N ARG A 110 -6.16 24.16 1.38
CA ARG A 110 -7.18 24.16 2.42
C ARG A 110 -7.72 25.55 2.73
N SER A 111 -6.87 26.58 2.79
CA SER A 111 -7.34 27.96 3.01
C SER A 111 -8.15 28.51 1.84
N MET A 112 -7.99 27.94 0.65
CA MET A 112 -8.81 28.20 -0.53
C MET A 112 -10.13 27.42 -0.55
N GLY A 113 -10.41 26.60 0.47
CA GLY A 113 -11.65 25.83 0.60
C GLY A 113 -11.61 24.44 -0.02
N HIS A 114 -10.46 23.97 -0.52
CA HIS A 114 -10.32 22.60 -1.00
C HIS A 114 -10.15 21.62 0.15
N LYS A 115 -10.72 20.42 -0.01
CA LYS A 115 -10.43 19.30 0.87
C LYS A 115 -9.19 18.57 0.37
N CYS A 116 -8.20 18.39 1.23
CA CYS A 116 -6.88 17.90 0.83
C CYS A 116 -6.38 16.79 1.75
N GLY A 117 -5.56 15.90 1.19
CA GLY A 117 -4.70 15.02 1.96
C GLY A 117 -3.24 15.47 1.92
N LEU A 118 -2.49 15.03 2.92
CA LEU A 118 -1.05 15.24 3.03
C LEU A 118 -0.39 13.91 3.36
N LEU A 119 0.62 13.51 2.61
CA LEU A 119 1.52 12.42 2.97
C LEU A 119 2.90 13.03 3.21
N SER A 120 3.45 12.88 4.41
CA SER A 120 4.71 13.57 4.76
C SER A 120 5.52 12.80 5.79
N THR A 121 6.77 13.21 6.04
CA THR A 121 7.63 12.62 7.07
C THR A 121 7.10 12.76 8.49
N ILE A 122 6.35 13.82 8.79
CA ILE A 122 5.93 14.14 10.17
C ILE A 122 4.63 13.41 10.50
N ALA A 123 3.66 13.51 9.60
CA ALA A 123 2.36 12.86 9.73
C ALA A 123 1.67 12.83 8.37
N ASN A 124 0.74 11.89 8.23
CA ASN A 124 -0.19 11.85 7.13
C ASN A 124 -1.52 12.47 7.58
N TYR A 125 -2.23 13.14 6.68
CA TYR A 125 -3.55 13.70 6.93
C TYR A 125 -4.52 13.26 5.85
N VAL A 126 -5.68 12.76 6.28
CA VAL A 126 -6.84 12.52 5.41
C VAL A 126 -7.88 13.57 5.77
N GLY A 127 -7.96 14.64 4.96
CA GLY A 127 -8.73 15.81 5.33
C GLY A 127 -8.16 16.45 6.60
N ASP A 128 -8.90 16.37 7.71
CA ASP A 128 -8.49 16.87 9.02
C ASP A 128 -7.90 15.79 9.95
N GLU A 129 -8.09 14.52 9.62
CA GLU A 129 -7.70 13.42 10.48
C GLU A 129 -6.20 13.12 10.33
N ARG A 130 -5.48 13.11 11.47
CA ARG A 130 -4.05 12.84 11.53
C ARG A 130 -3.78 11.34 11.70
N TYR A 131 -2.85 10.84 10.89
CA TYR A 131 -2.32 9.49 10.94
C TYR A 131 -0.80 9.55 11.19
N GLU A 132 -0.33 8.77 12.16
CA GLU A 132 1.11 8.61 12.42
C GLU A 132 1.79 7.87 11.26
N THR A 133 3.08 8.15 11.04
CA THR A 133 3.86 7.51 9.99
C THR A 133 5.25 7.12 10.50
N GLU A 134 5.72 5.94 10.09
CA GLU A 134 7.06 5.47 10.41
C GLU A 134 8.09 5.91 9.36
N ASN A 135 7.65 6.23 8.13
CA ASN A 135 8.53 6.54 7.00
C ASN A 135 8.00 7.72 6.19
N THR A 136 8.90 8.41 5.46
CA THR A 136 8.51 9.54 4.58
C THR A 136 7.68 9.09 3.39
N THR A 137 7.91 7.88 2.88
CA THR A 137 7.08 7.24 1.85
C THR A 137 6.62 5.91 2.41
N VAL A 138 5.31 5.78 2.58
CA VAL A 138 4.67 4.56 3.08
C VAL A 138 4.73 3.45 2.03
N ASP A 139 4.61 2.19 2.46
CA ASP A 139 4.59 1.06 1.54
C ASP A 139 3.37 1.13 0.60
N PRO A 140 3.39 0.44 -0.56
CA PRO A 140 2.33 0.58 -1.55
C PRO A 140 0.92 0.24 -1.05
N ILE A 141 0.77 -0.63 -0.05
CA ILE A 141 -0.55 -0.96 0.52
C ILE A 141 -1.05 0.23 1.33
N THR A 142 -0.23 0.71 2.27
CA THR A 142 -0.58 1.85 3.12
C THR A 142 -0.81 3.12 2.28
N LEU A 143 -0.02 3.33 1.22
CA LEU A 143 -0.21 4.46 0.30
C LEU A 143 -1.61 4.43 -0.30
N ASN A 144 -1.99 3.31 -0.93
CA ASN A 144 -3.27 3.20 -1.59
C ASN A 144 -4.44 3.18 -0.61
N GLU A 145 -4.26 2.63 0.60
CA GLU A 145 -5.26 2.72 1.67
C GLU A 145 -5.55 4.18 2.05
N LEU A 146 -4.51 4.98 2.32
CA LEU A 146 -4.67 6.38 2.68
C LEU A 146 -5.28 7.19 1.53
N LEU A 147 -4.84 6.96 0.29
CA LEU A 147 -5.45 7.61 -0.89
C LEU A 147 -6.92 7.21 -1.05
N SER A 148 -7.29 5.95 -0.80
CA SER A 148 -8.69 5.50 -0.84
C SER A 148 -9.54 6.23 0.19
N ARG A 149 -9.04 6.31 1.44
CA ARG A 149 -9.71 7.08 2.50
C ARG A 149 -9.85 8.55 2.15
N MET A 150 -8.85 9.17 1.50
CA MET A 150 -8.95 10.55 1.00
C MET A 150 -10.06 10.69 -0.04
N VAL A 151 -10.22 9.73 -0.94
CA VAL A 151 -11.33 9.72 -1.92
C VAL A 151 -12.67 9.60 -1.21
N GLU A 152 -12.80 8.67 -0.25
CA GLU A 152 -14.03 8.48 0.54
C GLU A 152 -14.42 9.72 1.34
N GLU A 153 -13.42 10.39 1.90
CA GLU A 153 -13.58 11.64 2.63
C GLU A 153 -13.86 12.84 1.70
N GLY A 154 -13.74 12.68 0.38
CA GLY A 154 -14.02 13.73 -0.60
C GLY A 154 -12.89 14.75 -0.78
N CYS A 155 -11.64 14.36 -0.50
CA CYS A 155 -10.47 15.16 -0.86
C CYS A 155 -10.37 15.31 -2.39
N GLU A 156 -9.96 16.50 -2.84
CA GLU A 156 -9.67 16.77 -4.26
C GLU A 156 -8.18 16.64 -4.59
N TYR A 157 -7.32 16.95 -3.62
CA TYR A 157 -5.87 17.01 -3.77
C TYR A 157 -5.18 16.11 -2.74
N CYS A 158 -4.05 15.53 -3.13
CA CYS A 158 -3.12 14.92 -2.19
C CYS A 158 -1.70 15.43 -2.49
N PHE A 159 -1.05 15.99 -1.49
CA PHE A 159 0.34 16.46 -1.58
C PHE A 159 1.26 15.45 -0.90
N MET A 160 2.28 14.95 -1.60
CA MET A 160 3.21 13.93 -1.11
C MET A 160 4.65 14.18 -1.54
#